data_AF-R7VDY2-F1
#
_entry.id   AF-R7VDY2-F1
#
_cell.length_a   1.000
_cell.length_b   1.000
_cell.length_c   1.000
_cell.angle_alpha   90.00
_cell.angle_beta   90.00
_cell.angle_gamma   90.00
#
_symmetry.space_group_name_H-M   'P 1'
#
loop_
_entity.id
_entity.type
_entity.pdbx_description
1 polymer ?
#
loop_
_entity_poly.entity_id
_entity_poly.type
_entity_poly.pdbx_seq_one_letter_code
_entity_poly.pdbx_strand_id
1 'polypeptide(L)'
;MEKIKGKRTAAKIWLTRAANTLQELIDASPTGPESPTQGEFEAAIGEFTSRLHAFDVAQENYEGVISEEDLEAEITEVAVYREGVSKTRVRAVESSSRRFRAATPAASLAGSTSSSSGVRLPKLQLPSFAGEAMEWPSFWEQFEIAVHLTDVDEVNKFTYLKSCLKGEASRAIEGLSLTRANYNIAVDLLKSRYERRELLVVAH
;
A
#
# COMPACT_ATOMS: atom_id res chain seq x y z
N MET A 1 -29.61 8.55 1.40
CA MET A 1 -28.59 8.71 0.34
C MET A 1 -27.79 10.01 0.47
N GLU A 2 -28.41 11.19 0.60
CA GLU A 2 -27.68 12.49 0.65
C GLU A 2 -26.59 12.57 1.72
N LYS A 3 -26.81 12.04 2.93
CA LYS A 3 -25.81 12.02 3.99
C LYS A 3 -24.58 11.14 3.66
N ILE A 4 -24.78 10.04 2.94
CA ILE A 4 -23.70 9.10 2.54
C ILE A 4 -22.88 9.73 1.41
N LYS A 5 -23.57 10.29 0.41
CA LYS A 5 -22.94 11.08 -0.66
C LYS A 5 -22.12 12.24 -0.10
N GLY A 6 -22.68 12.98 0.86
CA GLY A 6 -21.98 14.08 1.54
C GLY A 6 -20.70 13.64 2.26
N LYS A 7 -20.73 12.48 2.95
CA LYS A 7 -19.54 11.91 3.60
C LYS A 7 -18.47 11.51 2.59
N ARG A 8 -18.84 10.85 1.49
CA ARG A 8 -17.92 10.48 0.40
C ARG A 8 -17.27 11.72 -0.21
N THR A 9 -18.06 12.73 -0.55
CA THR A 9 -17.56 13.98 -1.12
C THR A 9 -16.60 14.69 -0.17
N ALA A 10 -16.92 14.75 1.12
CA ALA A 10 -16.01 15.30 2.12
C ALA A 10 -14.70 14.50 2.19
N ALA A 11 -14.75 13.17 2.23
CA ALA A 11 -13.57 12.32 2.25
C ALA A 11 -12.70 12.51 0.98
N LYS A 12 -13.32 12.60 -0.20
CA LYS A 12 -12.65 12.91 -1.48
C LYS A 12 -11.89 14.25 -1.39
N ILE A 13 -12.55 15.31 -0.91
CA ILE A 13 -11.94 16.65 -0.75
C ILE A 13 -10.75 16.61 0.21
N TRP A 14 -10.86 15.93 1.35
CA TRP A 14 -9.76 15.81 2.31
C TRP A 14 -8.58 15.03 1.74
N LEU A 15 -8.85 13.97 0.98
CA LEU A 15 -7.81 13.23 0.26
C LEU A 15 -7.14 14.08 -0.81
N THR A 16 -7.90 14.88 -1.57
CA THR A 16 -7.34 15.82 -2.55
C THR A 16 -6.41 16.82 -1.89
N ARG A 17 -6.81 17.37 -0.74
CA ARG A 17 -5.97 18.30 0.03
C ARG A 17 -4.67 17.66 0.49
N ALA A 18 -4.73 16.46 1.07
CA ALA A 18 -3.54 15.72 1.47
C ALA A 18 -2.62 15.40 0.27
N ALA A 19 -3.19 15.09 -0.90
CA ALA A 19 -2.43 14.89 -2.13
C ALA A 19 -1.68 16.16 -2.54
N ASN A 20 -2.34 17.32 -2.48
CA ASN A 20 -1.72 18.60 -2.81
C ASN A 20 -0.58 18.94 -1.83
N THR A 21 -0.76 18.71 -0.54
CA THR A 21 0.31 18.89 0.47
C THR A 21 1.54 18.04 0.15
N LEU A 22 1.34 16.77 -0.24
CA LEU A 22 2.45 15.93 -0.72
C LEU A 22 3.11 16.51 -1.97
N GLN A 23 2.32 17.04 -2.90
CA GLN A 23 2.82 17.64 -4.13
C GLN A 23 3.65 18.89 -3.87
N GLU A 24 3.25 19.72 -2.90
CA GLU A 24 4.00 20.89 -2.44
C GLU A 24 5.35 20.49 -1.81
N LEU A 25 5.37 19.45 -0.96
CA LEU A 25 6.62 18.94 -0.38
C LEU A 25 7.56 18.38 -1.45
N ILE A 26 7.02 17.68 -2.46
CA ILE A 26 7.80 17.18 -3.60
C ILE A 26 8.43 18.33 -4.39
N ASP A 27 7.68 19.41 -4.63
CA ASP A 27 8.12 20.57 -5.42
C ASP A 27 9.07 21.49 -4.66
N ALA A 28 8.96 21.53 -3.33
CA ALA A 28 9.78 22.37 -2.46
C ALA A 28 11.29 22.12 -2.65
N SER A 29 12.08 23.20 -2.67
CA SER A 29 13.52 23.13 -2.95
C SER A 29 14.30 22.29 -1.92
N PRO A 30 15.21 21.40 -2.35
CA PRO A 30 15.99 20.55 -1.47
C PRO A 30 17.13 21.26 -0.74
N THR A 31 17.41 22.53 -1.06
CA THR A 31 18.50 23.30 -0.42
C THR A 31 18.01 24.66 0.05
N GLY A 32 17.93 24.84 1.37
CA GLY A 32 17.56 26.10 2.03
C GLY A 32 17.14 25.87 3.50
N PRO A 33 17.01 26.94 4.32
CA PRO A 33 16.50 26.84 5.68
C PRO A 33 15.01 26.45 5.75
N GLU A 34 14.27 26.57 4.64
CA GLU A 34 12.87 26.15 4.46
C GLU A 34 12.75 24.79 3.74
N SER A 35 13.85 24.04 3.61
CA SER A 35 13.76 22.72 2.99
C SER A 35 12.96 21.76 3.87
N PRO A 36 11.95 21.07 3.31
CA PRO A 36 11.11 20.15 4.07
C PRO A 36 11.97 19.06 4.68
N THR A 37 11.77 18.75 5.95
CA THR A 37 12.48 17.72 6.70
C THR A 37 11.93 16.32 6.38
N GLN A 38 12.71 15.28 6.70
CA GLN A 38 12.25 13.89 6.54
C GLN A 38 10.96 13.62 7.32
N GLY A 39 10.85 14.14 8.56
CA GLY A 39 9.67 13.97 9.41
C GLY A 39 8.41 14.63 8.83
N GLU A 40 8.54 15.76 8.13
CA GLU A 40 7.41 16.40 7.44
C GLU A 40 6.89 15.55 6.28
N PHE A 41 7.79 14.93 5.51
CA PHE A 41 7.39 13.96 4.48
C PHE A 41 6.69 12.75 5.10
N GLU A 42 7.25 12.15 6.16
CA GLU A 42 6.67 10.98 6.81
C GLU A 42 5.28 11.29 7.41
N ALA A 43 5.13 12.43 8.08
CA ALA A 43 3.85 12.88 8.62
C ALA A 43 2.81 13.11 7.52
N ALA A 44 3.17 13.78 6.43
CA ALA A 44 2.26 14.04 5.32
C ALA A 44 1.87 12.75 4.57
N ILE A 45 2.80 11.79 4.42
CA ILE A 45 2.52 10.47 3.83
C ILE A 45 1.58 9.66 4.74
N GLY A 46 1.79 9.72 6.05
CA GLY A 46 0.91 9.11 7.05
C GLY A 46 -0.50 9.70 7.02
N GLU A 47 -0.63 11.03 6.99
CA GLU A 47 -1.92 11.70 6.88
C GLU A 47 -2.65 11.31 5.59
N PHE A 48 -1.95 11.37 4.45
CA PHE A 48 -2.53 10.96 3.16
C PHE A 48 -3.05 9.52 3.21
N THR A 49 -2.30 8.60 3.82
CA THR A 49 -2.69 7.18 3.93
C THR A 49 -3.94 7.02 4.79
N SER A 50 -4.02 7.73 5.91
CA SER A 50 -5.22 7.75 6.76
C SER A 50 -6.45 8.32 6.03
N ARG A 51 -6.27 9.39 5.24
CA ARG A 51 -7.34 9.98 4.41
C ARG A 51 -7.78 9.08 3.27
N LEU A 52 -6.87 8.30 2.68
CA LEU A 52 -7.18 7.33 1.64
C LEU A 52 -8.10 6.24 2.20
N HIS A 53 -7.74 5.65 3.34
CA HIS A 53 -8.58 4.65 4.01
C HIS A 53 -9.97 5.22 4.36
N ALA A 54 -10.05 6.45 4.88
CA ALA A 54 -11.34 7.09 5.14
C ALA A 54 -12.19 7.29 3.88
N PHE A 55 -11.56 7.53 2.72
CA PHE A 55 -12.24 7.61 1.43
C PHE A 55 -12.73 6.23 0.97
N ASP A 56 -11.92 5.17 1.08
CA ASP A 56 -12.32 3.80 0.73
C ASP A 56 -13.54 3.34 1.55
N VAL A 57 -13.53 3.58 2.86
CA VAL A 57 -14.70 3.28 3.74
C VAL A 57 -15.93 4.09 3.33
N ALA A 58 -15.76 5.36 2.98
CA ALA A 58 -16.89 6.19 2.55
C ALA A 58 -17.40 5.79 1.16
N GLN A 59 -16.54 5.25 0.30
CA GLN A 59 -16.89 4.74 -1.02
C GLN A 59 -17.71 3.46 -0.92
N GLU A 60 -17.25 2.48 -0.15
CA GLU A 60 -17.98 1.21 0.05
C GLU A 60 -19.40 1.45 0.56
N ASN A 61 -19.56 2.38 1.50
CA ASN A 61 -20.86 2.80 2.00
C ASN A 61 -21.75 3.45 0.94
N TYR A 62 -21.16 4.13 -0.05
CA TYR A 62 -21.88 4.76 -1.15
C TYR A 62 -22.26 3.75 -2.24
N GLU A 63 -21.36 2.83 -2.57
CA GLU A 63 -21.61 1.71 -3.49
C GLU A 63 -22.76 0.82 -3.01
N GLY A 64 -22.94 0.67 -1.69
CA GLY A 64 -24.08 -0.06 -1.13
C GLY A 64 -25.45 0.63 -1.26
N VAL A 65 -25.52 1.87 -1.74
CA VAL A 65 -26.78 2.65 -1.84
C VAL A 65 -27.02 3.32 -3.20
N ILE A 66 -26.07 3.23 -4.13
CA ILE A 66 -26.17 3.74 -5.50
C ILE A 66 -26.92 2.74 -6.40
N SER A 67 -27.58 3.22 -7.46
CA SER A 67 -28.21 2.34 -8.46
C SER A 67 -27.17 1.66 -9.34
N GLU A 68 -27.47 0.45 -9.81
CA GLU A 68 -26.57 -0.37 -10.64
C GLU A 68 -26.19 0.35 -11.95
N GLU A 69 -27.10 1.18 -12.49
CA GLU A 69 -26.88 2.03 -13.67
C GLU A 69 -25.85 3.17 -13.46
N ASP A 70 -25.73 3.67 -12.23
CA ASP A 70 -24.82 4.77 -11.86
C ASP A 70 -23.51 4.22 -11.26
N LEU A 71 -23.51 2.95 -10.84
CA LEU A 71 -22.38 2.25 -10.22
C LEU A 71 -21.19 2.07 -11.19
N GLU A 72 -21.42 1.67 -12.44
CA GLU A 72 -20.34 1.46 -13.43
C GLU A 72 -19.57 2.76 -13.75
N ALA A 73 -20.30 3.87 -13.88
CA ALA A 73 -19.72 5.18 -14.12
C ALA A 73 -18.91 5.66 -12.89
N GLU A 74 -19.44 5.43 -11.69
CA GLU A 74 -18.77 5.79 -10.44
C GLU A 74 -17.49 4.95 -10.21
N ILE A 75 -17.53 3.63 -10.43
CA ILE A 75 -16.34 2.76 -10.33
C ILE A 75 -15.22 3.29 -11.23
N THR A 76 -15.56 3.69 -12.46
CA THR A 76 -14.59 4.24 -13.41
C THR A 76 -14.03 5.58 -12.93
N GLU A 77 -14.88 6.52 -12.49
CA GLU A 77 -14.44 7.82 -11.97
C GLU A 77 -13.51 7.65 -10.76
N VAL A 78 -13.86 6.74 -9.86
CA VAL A 78 -13.13 6.49 -8.61
C VAL A 78 -11.79 5.84 -8.90
N ALA A 79 -11.73 4.88 -9.83
CA ALA A 79 -10.47 4.25 -10.24
C ALA A 79 -9.47 5.29 -10.78
N VAL A 80 -9.93 6.19 -11.68
CA VAL A 80 -9.10 7.26 -12.25
C VAL A 80 -8.61 8.22 -11.16
N TYR A 81 -9.51 8.64 -10.26
CA TYR A 81 -9.15 9.52 -9.16
C TYR A 81 -8.14 8.87 -8.19
N ARG A 82 -8.34 7.59 -7.85
CA ARG A 82 -7.48 6.83 -6.94
C ARG A 82 -6.09 6.63 -7.52
N GLU A 83 -5.99 6.35 -8.82
CA GLU A 83 -4.71 6.28 -9.53
C GLU A 83 -3.97 7.62 -9.47
N GLY A 84 -4.68 8.72 -9.72
CA GLY A 84 -4.11 10.07 -9.67
C GLY A 84 -3.46 10.41 -8.33
N VAL A 85 -4.16 10.17 -7.21
CA VAL A 85 -3.63 10.46 -5.87
C VAL A 85 -2.55 9.46 -5.42
N SER A 86 -2.65 8.19 -5.85
CA SER A 86 -1.66 7.16 -5.52
C SER A 86 -0.28 7.47 -6.13
N LYS A 87 -0.25 8.00 -7.36
CA LYS A 87 0.98 8.47 -8.01
C LYS A 87 1.68 9.56 -7.18
N THR A 88 0.93 10.47 -6.58
CA THR A 88 1.49 11.54 -5.74
C THR A 88 2.15 10.99 -4.47
N ARG A 89 1.54 10.00 -3.82
CA ARG A 89 2.14 9.34 -2.64
C ARG A 89 3.46 8.64 -3.00
N VAL A 90 3.49 7.88 -4.10
CA VAL A 90 4.72 7.20 -4.55
C VAL A 90 5.84 8.21 -4.79
N ARG A 91 5.54 9.29 -5.51
CA ARG A 91 6.52 10.36 -5.76
C ARG A 91 7.01 11.02 -4.47
N ALA A 92 6.17 11.15 -3.44
CA ALA A 92 6.56 11.71 -2.15
C ALA A 92 7.54 10.78 -1.39
N VAL A 93 7.23 9.48 -1.36
CA VAL A 93 8.10 8.45 -0.77
C VAL A 93 9.46 8.40 -1.49
N GLU A 94 9.45 8.42 -2.82
CA GLU A 94 10.68 8.47 -3.63
C GLU A 94 11.48 9.75 -3.41
N SER A 95 10.80 10.90 -3.32
CA SER A 95 11.44 12.20 -3.10
C SER A 95 12.09 12.27 -1.72
N SER A 96 11.39 11.83 -0.67
CA SER A 96 11.96 11.71 0.68
C SER A 96 13.17 10.77 0.69
N SER A 97 13.04 9.58 0.08
CA SER A 97 14.15 8.63 -0.02
C SER A 97 15.36 9.18 -0.77
N ARG A 98 15.17 9.95 -1.85
CA ARG A 98 16.27 10.57 -2.61
C ARG A 98 16.96 11.68 -1.83
N ARG A 99 16.19 12.49 -1.10
CA ARG A 99 16.69 13.66 -0.35
C ARG A 99 17.40 13.26 0.95
N PHE A 100 16.93 12.22 1.62
CA PHE A 100 17.42 11.82 2.95
C PHE A 100 18.18 10.49 2.96
N ARG A 101 18.54 9.94 1.79
CA ARG A 101 19.39 8.73 1.75
C ARG A 101 20.73 9.01 2.41
N ALA A 102 20.99 8.34 3.53
CA ALA A 102 22.33 8.25 4.07
C ALA A 102 23.27 7.70 2.98
N ALA A 103 24.35 8.43 2.69
CA ALA A 103 25.36 8.02 1.72
C ALA A 103 26.08 6.77 2.23
N THR A 104 25.62 5.59 1.84
CA THR A 104 26.50 4.41 1.78
C THR A 104 27.35 4.52 0.52
N PRO A 105 28.69 4.58 0.62
CA PRO A 105 29.55 4.63 -0.55
C PRO A 105 29.65 3.23 -1.15
N ALA A 106 29.16 3.05 -2.38
CA ALA A 106 29.55 1.92 -3.21
C ALA A 106 29.51 2.32 -4.69
N ALA A 107 30.69 2.72 -5.17
CA ALA A 107 31.21 2.68 -6.53
C ALA A 107 30.25 2.89 -7.72
N SER A 108 30.40 4.06 -8.35
CA SER A 108 30.03 4.32 -9.74
C SER A 108 30.82 3.43 -10.71
N LEU A 109 30.18 2.97 -11.80
CA LEU A 109 30.68 3.07 -13.18
C LEU A 109 29.63 2.57 -14.21
N ALA A 110 29.07 3.57 -14.90
CA ALA A 110 28.67 3.66 -16.31
C ALA A 110 28.19 2.44 -17.12
N GLY A 111 27.09 2.64 -17.88
CA GLY A 111 26.83 1.90 -19.12
C GLY A 111 25.38 1.82 -19.58
N SER A 112 25.00 2.74 -20.47
CA SER A 112 23.77 2.91 -21.27
C SER A 112 22.88 1.70 -21.66
N THR A 113 21.58 2.03 -21.74
CA THR A 113 20.53 1.58 -22.68
C THR A 113 20.10 0.11 -22.71
N SER A 114 18.90 -0.16 -22.19
CA SER A 114 17.77 -0.70 -22.99
C SER A 114 16.55 -0.94 -22.09
N SER A 115 15.40 -0.50 -22.59
CA SER A 115 14.03 -0.77 -22.15
C SER A 115 13.83 -2.14 -21.49
N SER A 116 13.62 -2.13 -20.18
CA SER A 116 12.67 -2.98 -19.48
C SER A 116 12.39 -2.32 -18.13
N SER A 117 11.14 -1.92 -17.89
CA SER A 117 10.67 -1.37 -16.62
C SER A 117 10.60 -2.48 -15.57
N GLY A 118 11.73 -3.15 -15.33
CA GLY A 118 11.97 -4.00 -14.18
C GLY A 118 12.70 -3.14 -13.17
N VAL A 119 11.96 -2.37 -12.37
CA VAL A 119 12.49 -1.76 -11.16
C VAL A 119 12.92 -2.92 -10.25
N ARG A 120 14.18 -3.34 -10.37
CA ARG A 120 14.82 -4.18 -9.37
C ARG A 120 15.16 -3.25 -8.21
N LEU A 121 14.20 -3.10 -7.30
CA LEU A 121 14.45 -2.45 -6.01
C LEU A 121 15.63 -3.16 -5.31
N PRO A 122 16.48 -2.42 -4.59
CA PRO A 122 17.50 -3.02 -3.73
C PRO A 122 16.79 -4.01 -2.79
N LYS A 123 17.30 -5.24 -2.70
CA LYS A 123 16.73 -6.38 -1.98
C LYS A 123 16.09 -5.95 -0.67
N LEU A 124 14.80 -5.60 -0.70
CA LEU A 124 14.01 -5.35 0.49
C LEU A 124 13.96 -6.71 1.18
N GLN A 125 14.72 -6.86 2.27
CA GLN A 125 14.62 -8.03 3.13
C GLN A 125 13.23 -7.94 3.76
N LEU A 126 12.20 -8.37 3.02
CA LEU A 126 10.86 -8.52 3.57
C LEU A 126 10.99 -9.47 4.76
N PRO A 127 10.42 -9.13 5.93
CA PRO A 127 10.46 -9.99 7.10
C PRO A 127 9.91 -11.36 6.73
N SER A 128 10.63 -12.41 7.12
CA SER A 128 10.13 -13.77 6.91
C SER A 128 9.11 -14.12 7.99
N PHE A 129 7.96 -14.65 7.60
CA PHE A 129 6.92 -15.06 8.55
C PHE A 129 6.83 -16.59 8.61
N ALA A 130 7.13 -17.15 9.78
CA ALA A 130 7.15 -18.60 9.98
C ALA A 130 5.79 -19.21 10.41
N GLY A 131 4.80 -18.36 10.70
CA GLY A 131 3.51 -18.77 11.30
C GLY A 131 3.33 -18.39 12.76
N GLU A 132 4.16 -17.48 13.31
CA GLU A 132 4.03 -17.02 14.69
C GLU A 132 2.96 -15.92 14.79
N ALA A 133 1.80 -16.22 15.37
CA ALA A 133 0.67 -15.29 15.35
C ALA A 133 0.95 -13.93 16.01
N MET A 134 1.87 -13.87 16.99
CA MET A 134 2.27 -12.61 17.62
C MET A 134 3.00 -11.68 16.63
N GLU A 135 3.71 -12.24 15.66
CA GLU A 135 4.46 -11.48 14.65
C GLU A 135 3.59 -11.15 13.42
N TRP A 136 2.42 -11.76 13.30
CA TRP A 136 1.50 -11.55 12.17
C TRP A 136 1.12 -10.08 11.93
N PRO A 137 0.65 -9.30 12.91
CA PRO A 137 0.25 -7.91 12.67
C PRO A 137 1.43 -7.07 12.16
N SER A 138 2.62 -7.21 12.76
CA SER A 138 3.83 -6.48 12.32
C SER A 138 4.33 -6.94 10.95
N PHE A 139 4.22 -8.23 10.64
CA PHE A 139 4.54 -8.76 9.31
C PHE A 139 3.56 -8.24 8.26
N TRP A 140 2.27 -8.32 8.54
CA TRP A 140 1.22 -7.94 7.59
C TRP A 140 1.26 -6.45 7.29
N GLU A 141 1.45 -5.57 8.28
CA GLU A 141 1.60 -4.13 8.06
C GLU A 141 2.77 -3.81 7.10
N GLN A 142 3.93 -4.44 7.31
CA GLN A 142 5.10 -4.26 6.45
C GLN A 142 4.87 -4.83 5.04
N PHE A 143 4.29 -6.03 4.94
CA PHE A 143 3.96 -6.64 3.64
C PHE A 143 2.90 -5.84 2.88
N GLU A 144 1.94 -5.27 3.60
CA GLU A 144 0.85 -4.50 3.05
C GLU A 144 1.38 -3.23 2.37
N ILE A 145 2.21 -2.47 3.07
CA ILE A 145 2.83 -1.24 2.56
C ILE A 145 3.79 -1.54 1.40
N ALA A 146 4.60 -2.60 1.54
CA ALA A 146 5.66 -2.89 0.58
C ALA A 146 5.17 -3.60 -0.69
N VAL A 147 4.09 -4.39 -0.60
CA VAL A 147 3.63 -5.26 -1.68
C VAL A 147 2.13 -5.11 -1.93
N HIS A 148 1.26 -5.31 -0.93
CA HIS A 148 -0.18 -5.39 -1.16
C HIS A 148 -0.78 -4.11 -1.76
N LEU A 149 -0.39 -2.94 -1.24
CA LEU A 149 -0.85 -1.61 -1.64
C LEU A 149 -0.15 -1.06 -2.90
N THR A 150 0.81 -1.80 -3.46
CA THR A 150 1.52 -1.42 -4.68
C THR A 150 0.75 -1.85 -5.92
N ASP A 151 1.08 -1.25 -7.07
CA ASP A 151 0.48 -1.59 -8.37
C ASP A 151 1.07 -2.87 -9.02
N VAL A 152 1.70 -3.73 -8.21
CA VAL A 152 2.26 -4.99 -8.69
C VAL A 152 1.13 -5.97 -9.03
N ASP A 153 1.27 -6.70 -10.14
CA ASP A 153 0.31 -7.75 -10.52
C ASP A 153 0.11 -8.78 -9.39
N GLU A 154 -1.12 -9.24 -9.17
CA GLU A 154 -1.46 -10.17 -8.09
C GLU A 154 -0.65 -11.48 -8.15
N VAL A 155 -0.27 -11.97 -9.33
CA VAL A 155 0.63 -13.13 -9.47
C VAL A 155 2.03 -12.82 -8.94
N ASN A 156 2.53 -11.62 -9.22
CA ASN A 156 3.83 -11.18 -8.69
C ASN A 156 3.74 -10.95 -7.18
N LYS A 157 2.68 -10.30 -6.69
CA LYS A 157 2.39 -10.17 -5.24
C LYS A 157 2.35 -11.53 -4.55
N PHE A 158 1.73 -12.52 -5.18
CA PHE A 158 1.65 -13.87 -4.63
C PHE A 158 3.01 -14.56 -4.59
N THR A 159 3.84 -14.34 -5.61
CA THR A 159 5.22 -14.84 -5.63
C THR A 159 6.02 -14.26 -4.46
N TYR A 160 5.88 -12.95 -4.22
CA TYR A 160 6.51 -12.29 -3.07
C TYR A 160 5.98 -12.81 -1.74
N LEU A 161 4.66 -12.98 -1.60
CA LEU A 161 4.04 -13.56 -0.42
C LEU A 161 4.63 -14.95 -0.12
N LYS A 162 4.64 -15.87 -1.10
CA LYS A 162 5.23 -17.22 -0.93
C LYS A 162 6.70 -17.17 -0.55
N SER A 163 7.48 -16.21 -1.06
CA SER A 163 8.89 -16.05 -0.71
C SER A 163 9.12 -15.55 0.71
N CYS A 164 8.17 -14.83 1.30
CA CYS A 164 8.28 -14.33 2.67
C CYS A 164 7.78 -15.35 3.70
N LEU A 165 6.91 -16.27 3.29
CA LEU A 165 6.34 -17.29 4.16
C LEU A 165 7.29 -18.48 4.33
N LYS A 166 7.47 -18.89 5.59
CA LYS A 166 8.25 -20.06 5.99
C LYS A 166 7.42 -20.95 6.92
N GLY A 167 7.90 -22.16 7.17
CA GLY A 167 7.32 -23.05 8.18
C GLY A 167 5.83 -23.32 7.98
N GLU A 168 5.05 -23.07 9.02
CA GLU A 168 3.61 -23.37 9.04
C GLU A 168 2.81 -22.46 8.10
N ALA A 169 3.19 -21.18 8.01
CA ALA A 169 2.48 -20.23 7.17
C ALA A 169 2.67 -20.53 5.68
N SER A 170 3.84 -21.02 5.28
CA SER A 170 4.09 -21.48 3.90
C SER A 170 3.24 -22.70 3.56
N ARG A 171 3.17 -23.67 4.49
CA ARG A 171 2.32 -24.87 4.36
C ARG A 171 0.83 -24.53 4.22
N ALA A 172 0.35 -23.48 4.88
CA ALA A 172 -1.04 -23.07 4.83
C ALA A 172 -1.53 -22.73 3.41
N ILE A 173 -0.63 -22.25 2.55
CA ILE A 173 -0.94 -21.82 1.18
C ILE A 173 -0.19 -22.63 0.10
N GLU A 174 0.48 -23.72 0.48
CA GLU A 174 1.34 -24.51 -0.41
C GLU A 174 0.54 -25.12 -1.58
N GLY A 175 -0.70 -25.57 -1.31
CA GLY A 175 -1.61 -26.15 -2.29
C GLY A 175 -2.22 -25.16 -3.28
N LEU A 176 -1.97 -23.86 -3.13
CA LEU A 176 -2.49 -22.83 -4.02
C LEU A 176 -1.51 -22.57 -5.19
N SER A 177 -2.04 -22.74 -6.41
CA SER A 177 -1.34 -22.40 -7.66
C SER A 177 -1.15 -20.90 -7.78
N LEU A 178 -0.05 -20.48 -8.38
CA LEU A 178 0.37 -19.08 -8.50
C LEU A 178 -0.49 -18.30 -9.52
N THR A 179 -1.72 -17.97 -9.13
CA THR A 179 -2.71 -17.28 -9.96
C THR A 179 -3.32 -16.09 -9.21
N ARG A 180 -3.88 -15.12 -9.97
CA ARG A 180 -4.53 -13.92 -9.40
C ARG A 180 -5.66 -14.27 -8.43
N ALA A 181 -6.56 -15.17 -8.84
CA ALA A 181 -7.67 -15.61 -7.99
C ALA A 181 -7.18 -16.23 -6.67
N ASN A 182 -6.09 -16.99 -6.72
CA ASN A 182 -5.55 -17.65 -5.53
C ASN A 182 -4.76 -16.71 -4.62
N TYR A 183 -4.30 -15.55 -5.10
CA TYR A 183 -3.66 -14.55 -4.26
C TYR A 183 -4.61 -14.05 -3.17
N ASN A 184 -5.82 -13.63 -3.55
CA ASN A 184 -6.82 -13.15 -2.60
C ASN A 184 -7.23 -14.24 -1.60
N ILE A 185 -7.38 -15.49 -2.07
CA ILE A 185 -7.65 -16.65 -1.21
C ILE A 185 -6.50 -16.90 -0.22
N ALA A 186 -5.24 -16.80 -0.68
CA ALA A 186 -4.08 -16.98 0.18
C ALA A 186 -4.01 -15.91 1.28
N VAL A 187 -4.27 -14.65 0.94
CA VAL A 187 -4.29 -13.53 1.88
C VAL A 187 -5.40 -13.73 2.92
N ASP A 188 -6.62 -14.03 2.49
CA ASP A 188 -7.75 -14.26 3.38
C ASP A 188 -7.48 -15.43 4.34
N LEU A 189 -6.94 -16.54 3.83
CA LEU A 189 -6.61 -17.72 4.63
C LEU A 189 -5.55 -17.41 5.71
N LEU A 190 -4.54 -16.62 5.39
CA LEU A 190 -3.50 -16.23 6.35
C LEU A 190 -4.06 -15.25 7.40
N LYS A 191 -4.83 -14.23 6.98
CA LYS A 191 -5.53 -13.31 7.89
C LYS A 191 -6.45 -14.08 8.83
N SER A 192 -7.32 -14.91 8.29
CA SER A 192 -8.24 -15.76 9.04
C SER A 192 -7.53 -16.63 10.10
N ARG A 193 -6.34 -17.15 9.79
CA ARG A 193 -5.57 -18.03 10.67
C ARG A 193 -4.75 -17.30 11.74
N TYR A 194 -4.22 -16.11 11.43
CA TYR A 194 -3.23 -15.44 12.27
C TYR A 194 -3.70 -14.08 12.84
N GLU A 195 -4.68 -13.42 12.21
CA GLU A 195 -5.33 -12.20 12.70
C GLU A 195 -6.33 -12.51 13.83
N ARG A 196 -6.94 -13.71 13.83
CA ARG A 196 -7.95 -14.15 14.81
C ARG A 196 -7.42 -14.92 16.02
N ARG A 197 -6.17 -14.69 16.44
CA ARG A 197 -5.65 -15.30 17.68
C ARG A 197 -5.90 -14.49 18.95
N GLU A 198 -7.03 -13.77 19.01
CA GLU A 198 -7.64 -13.33 20.28
C GLU A 198 -8.78 -14.26 20.78
N LEU A 199 -9.08 -15.37 20.08
CA LEU A 199 -10.16 -16.29 20.46
C LEU A 199 -9.73 -17.75 20.68
N LEU A 200 -8.56 -18.00 21.28
CA LEU A 200 -8.25 -19.32 21.86
C LEU A 200 -7.56 -19.21 23.23
N VAL A 201 -8.17 -18.45 24.14
CA VAL A 201 -8.08 -18.71 25.58
C VAL A 201 -9.46 -19.12 26.08
N VAL A 202 -9.97 -20.26 25.61
CA VAL A 202 -10.85 -21.12 26.41
C VAL A 202 -10.51 -22.56 26.07
N ALA A 203 -9.38 -23.01 26.60
CA ALA A 203 -9.19 -24.42 26.92
C ALA A 203 -9.15 -24.53 28.44
N HIS A 204 -10.33 -24.64 29.05
CA HIS A 204 -10.65 -25.67 30.04
C HIS A 204 -12.17 -25.68 30.29
#